data_AF-A0A7C7JTH1-F1
#
_entry.id   AF-A0A7C7JTH1-F1
#
_cell.length_a   1.000
_cell.length_b   1.000
_cell.length_c   1.000
_cell.angle_alpha   90.00
_cell.angle_beta   90.00
_cell.angle_gamma   90.00
#
_symmetry.space_group_name_H-M   'P 1'
#
loop_
_entity.id
_entity.type
_entity.pdbx_description
1 polymer ?
#
loop_
_entity_poly.entity_id
_entity_poly.type
_entity_poly.pdbx_seq_one_letter_code
_entity_poly.pdbx_strand_id
1 'polypeptide(L)'
;MKLTKLLIYSSLFILFLTFSSCFEVIEEVDLNSDGSGSITFTLNMSQSKSKLASIMLLDSVNGVKVPSRKDIQNGINDVVEELKKAKGISNIKKTEDYENFIFSVKCDFRDIENINNIVEESLSKQKN
;
A
#
# COMPACT_ATOMS: atom_id res chain seq x y z
N MET A 1 -43.38 18.67 10.31
CA MET A 1 -42.47 19.07 9.21
C MET A 1 -41.07 19.50 9.67
N LYS A 2 -40.88 20.19 10.81
CA LYS A 2 -39.54 20.56 11.32
C LYS A 2 -38.76 19.38 11.93
N LEU A 3 -39.43 18.48 12.67
CA LEU A 3 -38.80 17.32 13.30
C LEU A 3 -38.28 16.29 12.28
N THR A 4 -39.06 16.03 11.21
CA THR A 4 -38.63 15.15 10.11
C THR A 4 -37.42 15.70 9.37
N LYS A 5 -37.35 17.03 9.15
CA LYS A 5 -36.16 17.67 8.56
C LYS A 5 -34.94 17.55 9.48
N LEU A 6 -35.11 17.74 10.80
CA LEU A 6 -34.03 17.57 11.77
C LEU A 6 -33.48 16.14 11.79
N LEU A 7 -34.35 15.13 11.74
CA LEU A 7 -33.94 13.72 11.66
C LEU A 7 -33.19 13.41 10.36
N ILE A 8 -33.64 13.97 9.23
CA ILE A 8 -32.95 13.81 7.94
C ILE A 8 -31.56 14.46 7.99
N TYR A 9 -31.43 15.68 8.54
CA TYR A 9 -30.13 16.34 8.68
C TYR A 9 -29.20 15.59 9.64
N SER A 10 -29.74 15.04 10.73
CA SER A 10 -28.96 14.20 11.66
C SER A 10 -28.50 12.90 11.00
N SER A 11 -29.36 12.25 10.20
CA SER A 11 -29.00 11.03 9.48
C SER A 11 -27.96 11.29 8.40
N LEU A 12 -28.07 12.42 7.68
CA LEU A 12 -27.07 12.84 6.69
C LEU A 12 -25.73 13.14 7.36
N PHE A 13 -25.74 13.79 8.53
CA PHE A 13 -24.53 14.07 9.30
C PHE A 13 -23.85 12.78 9.78
N ILE A 14 -24.61 11.80 10.27
CA ILE A 14 -24.08 10.50 10.68
C ILE A 14 -23.51 9.73 9.49
N LEU A 15 -24.16 9.77 8.32
CA LEU A 15 -23.66 9.13 7.10
C LEU A 15 -22.30 9.69 6.67
N PHE A 16 -22.11 11.02 6.77
CA PHE A 16 -20.82 11.65 6.50
C PHE A 16 -19.69 11.18 7.42
N LEU A 17 -19.99 10.79 8.66
CA LEU A 17 -19.00 10.27 9.62
C LEU A 17 -18.60 8.81 9.35
N THR A 18 -19.30 8.09 8.46
CA THR A 18 -19.02 6.66 8.16
C THR A 18 -18.09 6.43 6.98
N PHE A 19 -17.62 7.47 6.29
CA PHE A 19 -16.60 7.33 5.23
C PHE A 19 -15.20 7.18 5.83
N SER A 20 -14.89 6.03 6.43
CA SER A 20 -13.52 5.68 6.82
C SER A 20 -12.77 5.04 5.65
N SER A 21 -11.53 5.47 5.40
CA SER A 21 -10.67 4.79 4.44
C SER A 21 -10.38 3.37 4.91
N CYS A 22 -10.58 2.40 4.03
CA CYS A 22 -10.38 0.98 4.29
C CYS A 22 -8.99 0.47 3.84
N PHE A 23 -8.16 1.40 3.33
CA PHE A 23 -6.93 1.15 2.62
C PHE A 23 -6.01 2.36 2.74
N GLU A 24 -4.76 2.14 3.09
CA GLU A 24 -3.75 3.18 3.28
C GLU A 24 -2.47 2.81 2.51
N VAL A 25 -1.96 3.76 1.73
CA VAL A 25 -0.61 3.72 1.16
C VAL A 25 0.18 4.80 1.89
N ILE A 26 1.21 4.38 2.61
CA ILE A 26 2.02 5.25 3.45
C ILE A 26 3.43 5.28 2.85
N GLU A 27 3.93 6.49 2.61
CA GLU A 27 5.29 6.75 2.18
C GLU A 27 5.99 7.58 3.25
N GLU A 28 7.08 7.04 3.81
CA GLU A 28 7.87 7.69 4.84
C GLU A 28 9.29 7.88 4.32
N VAL A 29 9.77 9.13 4.28
CA VAL A 29 11.11 9.50 3.79
C VAL A 29 11.88 10.18 4.92
N ASP A 30 12.96 9.53 5.35
CA ASP A 30 13.96 10.11 6.25
C ASP A 30 15.12 10.63 5.41
N LEU A 31 15.25 11.95 5.27
CA LEU A 31 16.27 12.58 4.42
C LEU A 31 17.38 13.24 5.26
N ASN A 32 18.63 12.88 4.98
CA ASN A 32 19.82 13.51 5.54
C ASN A 32 20.21 14.77 4.76
N SER A 33 20.99 15.65 5.37
CA SER A 33 21.45 16.90 4.74
C SER A 33 22.38 16.70 3.53
N ASP A 34 22.98 15.52 3.40
CA ASP A 34 23.85 15.16 2.28
C ASP A 34 23.10 14.53 1.09
N GLY A 35 21.77 14.46 1.17
CA GLY A 35 20.90 13.88 0.14
C GLY A 35 20.68 12.38 0.27
N SER A 36 21.37 11.69 1.18
CA SER A 36 21.11 10.28 1.49
C SER A 36 19.92 10.11 2.43
N GLY A 37 19.44 8.89 2.63
CA GLY A 37 18.32 8.68 3.52
C GLY A 37 17.76 7.27 3.51
N SER A 38 16.56 7.12 4.07
CA SER A 38 15.78 5.88 3.99
C SER A 38 14.35 6.17 3.59
N ILE A 39 13.76 5.27 2.80
CA ILE A 39 12.36 5.34 2.42
C ILE A 39 11.65 4.05 2.83
N THR A 40 10.43 4.19 3.33
CA THR A 40 9.54 3.05 3.63
C THR A 40 8.22 3.25 2.91
N PHE A 41 7.86 2.28 2.07
CA PHE A 41 6.52 2.17 1.50
C PHE A 41 5.75 1.10 2.25
N THR A 42 4.58 1.48 2.79
CA THR A 42 3.69 0.58 3.52
C THR A 42 2.31 0.56 2.88
N LEU A 43 1.84 -0.64 2.58
CA LEU A 43 0.47 -0.93 2.20
C LEU A 43 -0.26 -1.47 3.44
N ASN A 44 -1.09 -0.63 4.06
CA ASN A 44 -1.85 -0.99 5.24
C ASN A 44 -3.33 -1.20 4.88
N MET A 45 -3.79 -2.44 5.01
CA MET A 45 -5.19 -2.83 4.75
C MET A 45 -5.86 -3.42 5.99
N SER A 46 -5.31 -3.16 7.17
CA SER A 46 -5.77 -3.74 8.43
C SER A 46 -7.22 -3.41 8.77
N GLN A 47 -7.70 -2.22 8.39
CA GLN A 47 -9.11 -1.83 8.54
C GLN A 47 -10.06 -2.73 7.72
N SER A 48 -9.56 -3.37 6.66
CA SER A 48 -10.30 -4.30 5.79
C SER A 48 -10.00 -5.78 6.06
N LYS A 49 -9.23 -6.12 7.09
CA LYS A 49 -8.68 -7.48 7.26
C LYS A 49 -9.71 -8.59 7.24
N SER A 50 -10.89 -8.38 7.85
CA SER A 50 -11.96 -9.39 7.90
C SER A 50 -12.53 -9.67 6.51
N LYS A 51 -12.74 -8.61 5.72
CA LYS A 51 -13.22 -8.71 4.35
C LYS A 51 -12.19 -9.36 3.44
N LEU A 52 -10.92 -8.97 3.57
CA LEU A 52 -9.83 -9.59 2.81
C LEU A 52 -9.65 -11.06 3.17
N ALA A 53 -9.73 -11.43 4.45
CA ALA A 53 -9.69 -12.83 4.88
C ALA A 53 -10.80 -13.66 4.23
N SER A 54 -12.03 -13.13 4.14
CA SER A 54 -13.12 -13.81 3.42
C SER A 54 -12.85 -13.92 1.92
N ILE A 55 -12.30 -12.88 1.29
CA ILE A 55 -11.96 -12.90 -0.15
C ILE A 55 -10.88 -13.94 -0.44
N MET A 56 -9.86 -14.07 0.42
CA MET A 56 -8.77 -15.04 0.27
C MET A 56 -9.22 -16.51 0.31
N LEU A 57 -10.45 -16.79 0.76
CA LEU A 57 -11.05 -18.13 0.73
C LEU A 57 -11.79 -18.44 -0.58
N LEU A 58 -11.99 -17.45 -1.44
CA LEU A 58 -12.69 -17.60 -2.72
C LEU A 58 -11.72 -17.95 -3.84
N ASP A 59 -12.18 -18.71 -4.83
CA ASP A 59 -11.38 -18.97 -6.04
C ASP A 59 -11.28 -17.73 -6.93
N SER A 60 -12.37 -16.95 -7.05
CA SER A 60 -12.44 -15.75 -7.90
C SER A 60 -13.45 -14.73 -7.39
N VAL A 61 -13.24 -13.47 -7.78
CA VAL A 61 -14.17 -12.35 -7.58
C VAL A 61 -14.38 -11.69 -8.94
N ASN A 62 -15.64 -11.58 -9.39
CA ASN A 62 -15.99 -11.01 -10.70
C ASN A 62 -15.23 -11.62 -11.89
N GLY A 63 -14.95 -12.93 -11.85
CA GLY A 63 -14.20 -13.64 -12.89
C GLY A 63 -12.67 -13.47 -12.82
N VAL A 64 -12.15 -12.70 -11.86
CA VAL A 64 -10.70 -12.56 -11.61
C VAL A 64 -10.30 -13.50 -10.48
N LYS A 65 -9.27 -14.33 -10.70
CA LYS A 65 -8.77 -15.26 -9.70
C LYS A 65 -8.22 -14.52 -8.49
N VAL A 66 -8.59 -14.95 -7.28
CA VAL A 66 -8.01 -14.40 -6.05
C VAL A 66 -6.56 -14.87 -5.93
N PRO A 67 -5.59 -13.97 -5.67
CA PRO A 67 -4.19 -14.35 -5.55
C PRO A 67 -3.98 -15.25 -4.33
N SER A 68 -3.16 -16.28 -4.49
CA SER A 68 -2.68 -17.05 -3.35
C SER A 68 -1.67 -16.25 -2.53
N ARG A 69 -1.40 -16.70 -1.31
CA ARG A 69 -0.31 -16.15 -0.49
C ARG A 69 1.03 -16.13 -1.23
N LYS A 70 1.30 -17.18 -2.02
CA LYS A 70 2.53 -17.31 -2.82
C LYS A 70 2.56 -16.27 -3.94
N ASP A 71 1.43 -15.99 -4.59
CA ASP A 71 1.35 -14.96 -5.63
C ASP A 71 1.65 -13.58 -5.05
N ILE A 72 1.09 -13.27 -3.87
CA ILE A 72 1.38 -12.03 -3.14
C ILE A 72 2.87 -11.96 -2.76
N GLN A 73 3.42 -13.05 -2.22
CA GLN A 73 4.84 -13.13 -1.84
C GLN A 73 5.76 -12.91 -3.05
N ASN A 74 5.42 -13.49 -4.20
CA ASN A 74 6.16 -13.29 -5.44
C ASN A 74 6.12 -11.83 -5.87
N GLY A 75 4.96 -11.17 -5.84
CA GLY A 75 4.85 -9.74 -6.16
C GLY A 75 5.73 -8.87 -5.26
N ILE A 76 5.81 -9.16 -3.95
CA ILE A 76 6.70 -8.44 -3.03
C ILE A 76 8.17 -8.76 -3.32
N ASN A 77 8.50 -10.01 -3.64
CA ASN A 77 9.86 -10.39 -4.03
C ASN A 77 10.31 -9.69 -5.31
N ASP A 78 9.43 -9.57 -6.30
CA ASP A 78 9.73 -8.89 -7.56
C ASP A 78 10.08 -7.41 -7.30
N VAL A 79 9.33 -6.73 -6.43
CA VAL A 79 9.67 -5.36 -5.97
C VAL A 79 11.05 -5.33 -5.33
N VAL A 80 11.36 -6.27 -4.43
CA VAL A 80 12.67 -6.33 -3.77
C VAL A 80 13.81 -6.60 -4.77
N GLU A 81 13.59 -7.48 -5.74
CA GLU A 81 14.59 -7.77 -6.79
C GLU A 81 14.82 -6.58 -7.72
N GLU A 82 13.80 -5.79 -8.05
CA GLU A 82 13.98 -4.54 -8.79
C GLU A 82 14.78 -3.51 -7.98
N LEU A 83 14.48 -3.35 -6.69
CA LEU A 83 15.23 -2.45 -5.81
C LEU A 83 16.70 -2.86 -5.66
N LYS A 84 17.02 -4.16 -5.66
CA LYS A 84 18.41 -4.65 -5.62
C LYS A 84 19.21 -4.28 -6.87
N LYS A 85 18.56 -4.12 -8.02
CA LYS A 85 19.21 -3.73 -9.28
C LYS A 85 19.47 -2.23 -9.33
N ALA A 86 18.73 -1.44 -8.56
CA ALA A 86 18.82 0.00 -8.59
C ALA A 86 20.13 0.52 -7.98
N LYS A 87 20.81 1.39 -8.72
CA LYS A 87 22.06 1.99 -8.27
C LYS A 87 21.81 2.94 -7.10
N GLY A 88 22.62 2.82 -6.05
CA GLY A 88 22.53 3.70 -4.88
C GLY A 88 21.48 3.28 -3.86
N ILE A 89 20.81 2.14 -4.05
CA ILE A 89 19.90 1.53 -3.07
C ILE A 89 20.63 0.45 -2.27
N SER A 90 20.34 0.38 -0.97
CA SER A 90 20.90 -0.62 -0.07
C SER A 90 19.95 -0.95 1.09
N ASN A 91 20.35 -1.88 1.96
CA ASN A 91 19.64 -2.23 3.21
C ASN A 91 18.14 -2.52 3.03
N ILE A 92 17.79 -3.18 1.93
CA ILE A 92 16.40 -3.50 1.60
C ILE A 92 15.83 -4.47 2.63
N LYS A 93 14.71 -4.11 3.23
CA LYS A 93 13.95 -4.90 4.20
C LYS A 93 12.50 -4.94 3.78
N LYS A 94 11.83 -6.05 4.04
CA LYS A 94 10.40 -6.19 3.81
C LYS A 94 9.69 -6.75 5.03
N THR A 95 8.44 -6.36 5.20
CA THR A 95 7.52 -6.89 6.22
C THR A 95 6.30 -7.47 5.50
N GLU A 96 5.90 -8.67 5.90
CA GLU A 96 4.74 -9.36 5.34
C GLU A 96 3.83 -9.86 6.47
N ASP A 97 2.92 -9.02 6.93
CA ASP A 97 1.88 -9.39 7.90
C ASP A 97 0.62 -9.81 7.16
N TYR A 98 0.47 -11.11 6.95
CA TYR A 98 -0.70 -11.71 6.31
C TYR A 98 -1.92 -11.82 7.24
N GLU A 99 -1.74 -11.63 8.55
CA GLU A 99 -2.86 -11.66 9.50
C GLU A 99 -3.58 -10.31 9.54
N ASN A 100 -2.81 -9.23 9.56
CA ASN A 100 -3.35 -7.87 9.54
C ASN A 100 -3.34 -7.23 8.15
N PHE A 101 -2.86 -7.92 7.11
CA PHE A 101 -2.72 -7.39 5.75
C PHE A 101 -1.93 -6.08 5.71
N ILE A 102 -0.77 -6.07 6.36
CA ILE A 102 0.17 -4.95 6.37
C ILE A 102 1.47 -5.41 5.70
N PHE A 103 1.83 -4.77 4.60
CA PHE A 103 3.02 -5.10 3.83
C PHE A 103 3.89 -3.86 3.71
N SER A 104 5.19 -3.98 3.92
CA SER A 104 6.10 -2.84 3.74
C SER A 104 7.41 -3.23 3.09
N VAL A 105 8.00 -2.29 2.38
CA VAL A 105 9.37 -2.36 1.85
C VAL A 105 10.10 -1.10 2.27
N LYS A 106 11.22 -1.29 2.95
CA LYS A 106 12.15 -0.23 3.36
C LYS A 106 13.47 -0.40 2.61
N CYS A 107 14.06 0.69 2.17
CA CYS A 107 15.44 0.70 1.68
C CYS A 107 16.14 2.02 2.02
N ASP A 108 17.47 1.97 2.03
CA ASP A 108 18.32 3.14 2.16
C ASP A 108 18.76 3.60 0.78
N PHE A 109 18.83 4.90 0.55
CA PHE A 109 19.28 5.52 -0.69
C PHE A 109 20.46 6.46 -0.46
N ARG A 110 21.35 6.55 -1.44
CA ARG A 110 22.53 7.43 -1.38
C ARG A 110 22.21 8.87 -1.78
N ASP A 111 21.26 9.04 -2.70
CA ASP A 111 20.76 10.33 -3.19
C ASP A 111 19.26 10.19 -3.49
N ILE A 112 18.46 11.22 -3.21
CA ILE A 112 17.02 11.24 -3.48
C ILE A 112 16.69 10.98 -4.96
N GLU A 113 17.59 11.35 -5.88
CA GLU A 113 17.47 11.03 -7.31
C GLU A 113 17.42 9.51 -7.57
N ASN A 114 18.03 8.69 -6.70
CA ASN A 114 17.95 7.23 -6.83
C ASN A 114 16.51 6.74 -6.67
N ILE A 115 15.71 7.36 -5.81
CA ILE A 115 14.29 7.02 -5.64
C ILE A 115 13.46 7.48 -6.82
N ASN A 116 13.63 8.73 -7.27
CA ASN A 116 12.86 9.29 -8.40
C ASN A 116 13.04 8.43 -9.66
N ASN A 117 14.27 8.02 -9.97
CA ASN A 117 14.56 7.17 -11.12
C ASN A 117 13.84 5.81 -11.05
N ILE A 118 13.76 5.20 -9.88
CA ILE A 118 13.07 3.90 -9.68
C ILE A 118 11.57 4.06 -9.91
N VAL A 119 10.97 5.14 -9.39
CA VAL A 119 9.54 5.42 -9.56
C VAL A 119 9.23 5.68 -11.04
N GLU A 120 10.02 6.50 -11.71
CA GLU A 120 9.85 6.77 -13.14
C GLU A 120 9.98 5.51 -14.00
N GLU A 121 10.98 4.67 -13.72
CA GLU A 121 11.16 3.40 -14.43
C GLU A 121 9.95 2.47 -14.21
N SER A 122 9.46 2.38 -12.98
CA SER A 122 8.30 1.57 -12.62
C SER A 122 7.01 2.04 -13.32
N LEU A 123 6.79 3.35 -13.40
CA LEU A 123 5.64 3.94 -14.11
C LEU A 123 5.73 3.70 -15.62
N SER A 124 6.93 3.70 -16.20
CA SER A 124 7.13 3.45 -17.64
C SER A 124 6.77 2.01 -18.03
N LYS A 125 7.07 1.03 -17.15
CA LYS A 125 6.77 -0.39 -17.35
C LYS A 125 5.27 -0.69 -17.34
N GLN A 126 4.45 0.11 -16.65
CA GLN A 126 2.99 -0.08 -16.58
C GLN A 126 2.19 0.52 -17.74
N LYS A 127 2.83 1.33 -18.60
CA LYS A 127 2.16 1.94 -19.77
C LYS A 127 2.06 1.02 -20.99
N ASN A 128 2.74 -0.12 -20.97
CA ASN A 128 2.74 -1.14 -22.03
C ASN A 128 2.02 -2.41 -21.55
#